data_AF-A0A512PLY9-F1
#
_entry.id   AF-A0A512PLY9-F1
#
_cell.length_a   1.000
_cell.length_b   1.000
_cell.length_c   1.000
_cell.angle_alpha   90.00
_cell.angle_beta   90.00
_cell.angle_gamma   90.00
#
_symmetry.space_group_name_H-M   'P 1'
#
loop_
_entity.id
_entity.type
_entity.pdbx_description
1 polymer ?
#
loop_
_entity_poly.entity_id
_entity_poly.type
_entity_poly.pdbx_seq_one_letter_code
_entity_poly.pdbx_strand_id
1 'polypeptide(L)'
;MGNILLGIGIIILPLLFAGVLIGFIGTGNPSIFYKAIAIAVPTPITAENSFFLYLGPVMYLLRNKRSWQLLAVAVFAFLSTGFNFSSLLSENTQWMMAFAIIPLVMYNGKLGRSMKGFFYAFYPIHIWVLYIIASLLGVRA
;
A
#
# COMPACT_ATOMS: atom_id res chain seq x y z
N MET A 1 -16.94 -3.00 -24.60
CA MET A 1 -17.14 -3.81 -23.37
C MET A 1 -15.93 -4.69 -23.03
N GLY A 2 -15.28 -5.37 -23.99
CA GLY A 2 -14.13 -6.26 -23.72
C GLY A 2 -12.98 -5.66 -22.91
N ASN A 3 -12.59 -4.40 -23.18
CA ASN A 3 -11.46 -3.77 -22.49
C ASN A 3 -11.72 -3.45 -21.00
N ILE A 4 -12.99 -3.23 -20.62
CA ILE A 4 -13.36 -2.97 -19.22
C ILE A 4 -13.37 -4.28 -18.44
N LEU A 5 -13.90 -5.36 -19.03
CA LEU A 5 -13.89 -6.69 -18.45
C LEU A 5 -12.46 -7.21 -18.26
N LEU A 6 -11.57 -6.97 -19.23
CA LEU A 6 -10.15 -7.28 -19.11
C LEU A 6 -9.49 -6.49 -17.96
N GLY A 7 -9.77 -5.19 -17.86
CA GLY A 7 -9.23 -4.36 -16.77
C GLY A 7 -9.68 -4.82 -15.39
N ILE A 8 -10.96 -5.15 -15.24
CA ILE A 8 -11.51 -5.72 -13.99
C ILE A 8 -10.86 -7.08 -13.70
N GLY A 9 -10.72 -7.93 -14.73
CA GLY A 9 -10.05 -9.23 -14.61
C GLY A 9 -8.62 -9.12 -14.10
N ILE A 10 -7.82 -8.16 -14.62
CA ILE A 10 -6.44 -7.93 -14.18
C ILE A 10 -6.37 -7.48 -12.71
N ILE A 11 -7.32 -6.67 -12.24
CA ILE A 11 -7.37 -6.19 -10.85
C ILE A 11 -7.77 -7.33 -9.89
N ILE A 12 -8.69 -8.20 -10.32
CA ILE A 12 -9.24 -9.30 -9.52
C ILE A 12 -8.31 -10.52 -9.50
N LEU A 13 -7.54 -10.76 -10.56
CA LEU A 13 -6.69 -11.95 -10.69
C LEU A 13 -5.75 -12.17 -9.49
N PRO A 14 -5.01 -11.16 -8.98
CA PRO A 14 -4.16 -11.33 -7.80
C PRO A 14 -4.94 -11.66 -6.53
N LEU A 15 -6.19 -11.19 -6.38
CA LEU A 15 -7.07 -11.52 -5.23
C LEU A 15 -7.53 -12.99 -5.29
N LEU A 16 -7.83 -13.50 -6.49
CA LEU A 16 -8.20 -14.90 -6.66
C LEU A 16 -7.06 -15.82 -6.26
N PHE A 17 -5.83 -15.53 -6.72
CA PHE A 17 -4.64 -16.26 -6.30
C PHE A 17 -4.41 -16.17 -4.79
N ALA A 18 -4.66 -15.00 -4.19
CA ALA A 18 -4.56 -14.81 -2.75
C ALA A 18 -5.56 -15.70 -1.98
N GLY A 19 -6.80 -15.82 -2.45
CA GLY A 19 -7.81 -16.69 -1.85
C GLY A 19 -7.43 -18.18 -1.94
N VAL A 20 -6.86 -18.60 -3.06
CA VAL A 20 -6.32 -19.96 -3.22
C VAL A 20 -5.19 -20.21 -2.21
N LEU A 21 -4.26 -19.26 -2.04
CA LEU A 21 -3.18 -19.38 -1.05
C LEU A 21 -3.71 -19.50 0.38
N ILE A 22 -4.70 -18.69 0.79
CA ILE A 22 -5.33 -18.80 2.12
C ILE A 22 -5.95 -20.19 2.33
N GLY A 23 -6.66 -20.70 1.32
CA GLY A 23 -7.30 -22.02 1.39
C GLY A 23 -6.30 -23.14 1.66
N PHE A 24 -5.11 -23.08 1.04
CA PHE A 24 -4.04 -24.04 1.29
C PHE A 24 -3.39 -23.88 2.69
N ILE A 25 -3.19 -22.64 3.16
CA ILE A 25 -2.69 -22.38 4.53
C ILE A 25 -3.61 -23.01 5.58
N GLY A 26 -4.93 -22.89 5.42
CA GLY A 26 -5.93 -23.40 6.37
C GLY A 26 -5.97 -24.93 6.53
N THR A 27 -5.36 -25.69 5.62
CA THR A 27 -5.31 -27.16 5.68
C THR A 27 -4.20 -27.73 6.58
N GLY A 28 -3.35 -26.87 7.16
CA GLY A 28 -2.37 -27.26 8.20
C GLY A 28 -1.17 -28.08 7.72
N ASN A 29 -1.07 -28.41 6.42
CA ASN A 29 0.08 -29.11 5.84
C ASN A 29 0.75 -28.26 4.76
N PRO A 30 1.78 -27.45 5.09
CA PRO A 30 2.47 -26.62 4.12
C PRO A 30 3.39 -27.47 3.26
N SER A 31 2.79 -28.21 2.33
CA SER A 31 3.50 -28.96 1.30
C SER A 31 4.46 -28.04 0.53
N ILE A 32 5.56 -28.61 0.04
CA ILE A 32 6.57 -27.91 -0.78
C ILE A 32 5.91 -27.17 -1.96
N PHE A 33 4.81 -27.72 -2.47
CA PHE A 33 3.99 -27.14 -3.52
C PHE A 33 3.39 -25.78 -3.15
N TYR A 34 2.84 -25.61 -1.94
CA TYR A 34 2.30 -24.31 -1.49
C TYR A 34 3.38 -23.22 -1.43
N LYS A 35 4.56 -23.56 -0.90
CA LYS A 35 5.69 -22.61 -0.83
C LYS A 35 6.17 -22.19 -2.22
N ALA A 36 6.18 -23.12 -3.16
CA ALA A 36 6.54 -22.83 -4.56
C ALA A 36 5.54 -21.87 -5.22
N ILE A 37 4.23 -22.05 -4.99
CA ILE A 37 3.20 -21.14 -5.52
C ILE A 37 3.29 -19.75 -4.88
N ALA A 38 3.50 -19.66 -3.57
CA ALA A 38 3.62 -18.38 -2.86
C ALA A 38 4.83 -17.56 -3.33
N ILE A 39 5.91 -18.21 -3.77
CA ILE A 39 7.08 -17.55 -4.37
C ILE A 39 6.80 -17.16 -5.83
N ALA A 40 6.15 -18.04 -6.60
CA ALA A 40 5.92 -17.84 -8.03
C ALA A 40 4.83 -16.80 -8.33
N VAL A 41 3.82 -16.67 -7.46
CA VAL A 41 2.68 -15.78 -7.67
C VAL A 41 2.68 -14.67 -6.62
N PRO A 42 3.13 -13.45 -6.95
CA PRO A 42 3.02 -12.32 -6.05
C PRO A 42 1.55 -11.99 -5.82
N THR A 43 1.09 -12.13 -4.58
CA THR A 43 -0.28 -11.81 -4.20
C THR A 43 -0.32 -10.61 -3.26
N PRO A 44 -1.45 -9.88 -3.19
CA PRO A 44 -1.61 -8.80 -2.24
C PRO A 44 -1.29 -9.24 -0.81
N ILE A 45 -1.72 -10.44 -0.39
CA ILE A 45 -1.51 -10.97 0.97
C ILE A 45 -0.02 -11.14 1.32
N THR A 46 0.81 -11.50 0.34
CA THR A 46 2.26 -11.61 0.53
C THR A 46 2.97 -10.25 0.52
N ALA A 47 2.30 -9.18 0.10
CA ALA A 47 2.86 -7.83 0.16
C ALA A 47 2.70 -7.26 1.58
N GLU A 48 3.68 -6.48 2.04
CA GLU A 48 3.65 -5.82 3.36
C GLU A 48 2.36 -5.02 3.60
N ASN A 49 1.81 -4.42 2.54
CA ASN A 49 0.59 -3.62 2.60
C ASN A 49 -0.69 -4.40 2.29
N SER A 50 -0.62 -5.72 2.12
CA SER A 50 -1.78 -6.60 1.97
C SER A 50 -2.82 -6.06 0.98
N PHE A 51 -4.07 -5.90 1.42
CA PHE A 51 -5.18 -5.36 0.65
C PHE A 51 -5.08 -3.84 0.40
N PHE A 52 -4.35 -3.08 1.23
CA PHE A 52 -4.28 -1.63 1.13
C PHE A 52 -3.59 -1.14 -0.17
N LEU A 53 -2.87 -2.03 -0.87
CA LEU A 53 -2.36 -1.79 -2.22
C LEU A 53 -3.47 -1.38 -3.21
N TYR A 54 -4.71 -1.83 -3.00
CA TYR A 54 -5.85 -1.50 -3.86
C TYR A 54 -6.33 -0.05 -3.74
N LEU A 55 -5.80 0.73 -2.79
CA LEU A 55 -6.05 2.17 -2.78
C LEU A 55 -5.61 2.81 -4.10
N GLY A 56 -4.52 2.36 -4.73
CA GLY A 56 -4.03 2.91 -6.01
C GLY A 56 -5.08 2.81 -7.14
N PRO A 57 -5.57 1.60 -7.47
CA PRO A 57 -6.69 1.41 -8.40
C PRO A 57 -7.94 2.21 -8.02
N VAL A 58 -8.32 2.25 -6.73
CA VAL A 58 -9.48 3.03 -6.26
C VAL A 58 -9.29 4.52 -6.55
N MET A 59 -8.11 5.07 -6.23
CA MET A 59 -7.76 6.47 -6.51
C MET A 59 -7.79 6.80 -8.00
N TYR A 60 -7.40 5.84 -8.86
CA TYR A 60 -7.46 5.99 -10.32
C TYR A 60 -8.90 5.97 -10.85
N LEU A 61 -9.77 5.12 -10.32
CA LEU A 61 -11.19 5.08 -10.67
C LEU A 61 -11.90 6.37 -10.22
N LEU A 62 -11.52 6.90 -9.06
CA LEU A 62 -12.08 8.12 -8.48
C LEU A 62 -11.38 9.40 -8.95
N ARG A 63 -10.49 9.34 -9.97
CA ARG A 63 -9.63 10.46 -10.41
C ARG A 63 -10.36 11.76 -10.77
N ASN A 64 -11.62 11.67 -11.21
CA ASN A 64 -12.44 12.83 -11.57
C ASN A 64 -13.16 13.45 -10.38
N LYS A 65 -13.14 12.81 -9.21
CA LYS A 65 -13.95 13.15 -8.04
C LYS A 65 -13.06 13.25 -6.82
N ARG A 66 -12.45 14.43 -6.63
CA ARG A 66 -11.53 14.71 -5.52
C ARG A 66 -12.10 14.33 -4.15
N SER A 67 -13.33 14.73 -3.84
CA SER A 67 -13.95 14.42 -2.54
C SER A 67 -14.02 12.91 -2.27
N TRP A 68 -14.25 12.11 -3.31
CA TRP A 68 -14.27 10.65 -3.20
C TRP A 68 -12.87 10.06 -3.04
N GLN A 69 -11.83 10.66 -3.63
CA GLN A 69 -10.44 10.28 -3.37
C GLN A 69 -10.06 10.54 -1.91
N LEU A 70 -10.44 11.71 -1.37
CA LEU A 70 -10.20 12.04 0.04
C LEU A 70 -10.92 11.06 0.97
N LEU A 71 -12.19 10.76 0.67
CA LEU A 71 -12.97 9.77 1.43
C LEU A 71 -12.34 8.38 1.34
N ALA A 72 -11.87 7.95 0.16
CA ALA A 72 -11.21 6.66 0.00
C ALA A 72 -9.93 6.57 0.85
N VAL A 73 -9.09 7.61 0.84
CA VAL A 73 -7.89 7.66 1.69
C VAL A 73 -8.27 7.61 3.18
N ALA A 74 -9.27 8.37 3.60
CA ALA A 74 -9.73 8.38 4.99
C ALA A 74 -10.28 7.02 5.44
N VAL A 75 -11.09 6.37 4.61
CA VAL A 75 -11.63 5.02 4.89
C VAL A 75 -10.52 3.99 4.95
N PHE A 76 -9.59 3.98 4.00
CA PHE A 76 -8.46 3.04 4.01
C PHE A 76 -7.56 3.27 5.22
N ALA A 77 -7.25 4.52 5.57
CA ALA A 77 -6.49 4.85 6.77
C ALA A 77 -7.17 4.34 8.03
N PHE A 78 -8.48 4.57 8.17
CA PHE A 78 -9.26 4.09 9.30
C PHE A 78 -9.28 2.56 9.38
N LEU A 79 -9.58 1.87 8.27
CA LEU A 79 -9.56 0.41 8.21
C LEU A 79 -8.19 -0.18 8.54
N SER A 80 -7.11 0.49 8.13
CA SER A 80 -5.74 0.03 8.40
C SER A 80 -5.39 -0.01 9.89
N THR A 81 -6.08 0.78 10.74
CA THR A 81 -5.90 0.70 12.20
C THR A 81 -6.35 -0.64 12.79
N GLY A 82 -7.15 -1.44 12.06
CA GLY A 82 -7.72 -2.69 12.57
C GLY A 82 -8.62 -2.48 13.79
N PHE A 83 -9.12 -1.25 14.01
CA PHE A 83 -9.86 -0.82 15.19
C PHE A 83 -9.07 -0.97 16.51
N ASN A 84 -7.75 -1.12 16.42
CA ASN A 84 -6.86 -1.17 17.58
C ASN A 84 -5.99 0.10 17.59
N PHE A 85 -6.15 0.91 18.63
CA PHE A 85 -5.45 2.19 18.78
C PHE A 85 -4.22 2.09 19.70
N SER A 86 -3.97 0.91 20.28
CA SER A 86 -2.71 0.64 20.97
C SER A 86 -1.63 0.32 19.93
N SER A 87 -0.43 0.89 20.10
CA SER A 87 0.73 0.64 19.22
C SER A 87 0.66 1.20 17.78
N LEU A 88 -0.18 2.21 17.51
CA LEU A 88 -0.29 2.86 16.19
C LEU A 88 1.00 3.50 15.66
N LEU A 89 1.95 3.83 16.53
CA LEU A 89 3.21 4.45 16.11
C LEU A 89 4.38 3.47 16.05
N SER A 90 4.20 2.24 16.55
CA SER A 90 5.25 1.22 16.61
C SER A 90 4.99 0.09 15.61
N GLU A 91 3.82 -0.53 15.67
CA GLU A 91 3.51 -1.75 14.90
C GLU A 91 2.68 -1.47 13.65
N ASN A 92 1.84 -0.43 13.69
CA ASN A 92 0.89 -0.16 12.61
C ASN A 92 1.06 1.26 12.08
N THR A 93 2.03 1.46 11.19
CA THR A 93 2.28 2.78 10.57
C THR A 93 1.41 3.05 9.33
N GLN A 94 0.59 2.08 8.89
CA GLN A 94 -0.17 2.18 7.64
C GLN A 94 -1.22 3.30 7.67
N TRP A 95 -1.87 3.55 8.82
CA TRP A 95 -2.88 4.62 8.96
C TRP A 95 -2.34 6.02 8.65
N MET A 96 -1.02 6.21 8.73
CA MET A 96 -0.36 7.47 8.41
C MET A 96 -0.57 7.89 6.95
N MET A 97 -1.03 6.99 6.08
CA MET A 97 -1.56 7.34 4.76
C MET A 97 -2.63 8.44 4.80
N ALA A 98 -3.33 8.63 5.93
CA ALA A 98 -4.24 9.77 6.15
C ALA A 98 -3.58 11.12 5.88
N PHE A 99 -2.28 11.27 6.16
CA PHE A 99 -1.56 12.53 5.90
C PHE A 99 -1.49 12.89 4.42
N ALA A 100 -1.70 11.94 3.50
CA ALA A 100 -1.81 12.22 2.07
C ALA A 100 -3.03 13.11 1.73
N ILE A 101 -4.04 13.17 2.59
CA ILE A 101 -5.21 14.07 2.44
C ILE A 101 -4.76 15.53 2.32
N ILE A 102 -3.74 15.95 3.08
CA ILE A 102 -3.26 17.34 3.10
C ILE A 102 -2.79 17.78 1.69
N PRO A 103 -1.77 17.15 1.07
CA PRO A 103 -1.36 17.52 -0.28
C PRO A 103 -2.47 17.26 -1.31
N LEU A 104 -3.31 16.23 -1.12
CA LEU A 104 -4.46 15.97 -2.00
C LEU A 104 -5.51 17.09 -1.97
N VAL A 105 -5.68 17.84 -0.87
CA VAL A 105 -6.56 19.02 -0.74
C VAL A 105 -5.89 20.31 -1.23
N MET A 106 -4.56 20.36 -1.21
CA MET A 106 -3.79 21.49 -1.77
C MET A 106 -3.56 21.37 -3.28
N TYR A 107 -3.73 20.18 -3.85
CA TYR A 107 -3.52 19.94 -5.29
C TYR A 107 -4.44 20.81 -6.18
N ASN A 108 -3.88 21.40 -7.23
CA ASN A 108 -4.60 22.32 -8.12
C ASN A 108 -5.02 21.67 -9.46
N GLY A 109 -4.85 20.35 -9.61
CA GLY A 109 -5.18 19.62 -10.83
C GLY A 109 -4.15 19.73 -11.96
N LYS A 110 -3.12 20.56 -11.82
CA LYS A 110 -2.08 20.75 -12.83
C LYS A 110 -0.88 19.85 -12.53
N LEU A 111 -0.25 19.32 -13.59
CA LEU A 111 1.01 18.61 -13.45
C LEU A 111 2.05 19.52 -12.81
N GLY A 112 2.67 19.06 -11.72
CA GLY A 112 3.76 19.78 -11.06
C GLY A 112 5.01 19.87 -11.94
N ARG A 113 5.95 20.75 -11.56
CA ARG A 113 7.27 20.82 -12.20
C ARG A 113 7.96 19.46 -12.10
N SER A 114 8.52 18.98 -13.21
CA SER A 114 9.27 17.73 -13.22
C SER A 114 10.60 17.91 -12.49
N MET A 115 10.67 17.50 -11.22
CA MET A 115 11.87 17.59 -10.38
C MET A 115 12.47 16.20 -10.14
N LYS A 116 12.64 15.40 -11.19
CA LYS A 116 13.10 14.01 -11.07
C LYS A 116 14.38 13.89 -10.26
N GLY A 117 15.38 14.74 -10.52
CA GLY A 117 16.66 14.73 -9.81
C GLY A 117 16.52 14.94 -8.29
N PHE A 118 15.64 15.86 -7.87
CA PHE A 118 15.36 16.06 -6.45
C PHE A 118 14.80 14.80 -5.81
N PHE A 119 13.81 14.15 -6.42
CA PHE A 119 13.22 12.92 -5.86
C PHE A 119 14.21 11.75 -5.83
N TYR A 120 15.04 11.60 -6.86
CA TYR A 120 16.07 10.55 -6.91
C TYR A 120 17.17 10.74 -5.86
N ALA A 121 17.54 11.99 -5.54
CA ALA A 121 18.48 12.28 -4.47
C ALA A 121 17.82 12.17 -3.09
N PHE A 122 16.62 12.71 -2.94
CA PHE A 122 15.87 12.70 -1.68
C PHE A 122 15.59 11.27 -1.20
N TYR A 123 15.26 10.34 -2.10
CA TYR A 123 14.90 8.96 -1.74
C TYR A 123 15.98 8.21 -0.93
N PRO A 124 17.25 8.12 -1.33
CA PRO A 124 18.28 7.59 -0.45
C PRO A 124 18.51 8.53 0.73
N ILE A 125 18.71 9.84 0.50
CA ILE A 125 19.19 10.77 1.53
C ILE A 125 18.32 10.79 2.79
N HIS A 126 16.99 10.81 2.66
CA HIS A 126 16.12 10.86 3.84
C HIS A 126 16.26 9.60 4.73
N ILE A 127 16.49 8.42 4.14
CA ILE A 127 16.74 7.18 4.91
C ILE A 127 18.07 7.29 5.66
N TRP A 128 19.13 7.78 5.01
CA TRP A 128 20.42 8.00 5.65
C TRP A 128 20.32 9.02 6.79
N VAL A 129 19.59 10.12 6.59
CA VAL A 129 19.35 11.13 7.62
C VAL A 129 18.62 10.52 8.82
N LEU A 130 17.54 9.77 8.59
CA LEU A 130 16.80 9.09 9.66
C LEU A 130 17.68 8.08 10.40
N TYR A 131 18.52 7.33 9.69
CA TYR A 131 19.46 6.38 10.28
C TYR A 131 20.50 7.07 11.16
N ILE A 132 21.11 8.17 10.68
CA ILE A 132 22.07 8.95 11.47
C ILE A 132 21.40 9.51 12.72
N ILE A 133 20.20 10.07 12.61
CA ILE A 133 19.45 10.58 13.76
C ILE A 133 19.15 9.46 14.75
N ALA A 134 18.69 8.30 14.30
CA ALA A 134 18.44 7.14 15.15
C ALA A 134 19.71 6.71 15.90
N SER A 135 20.85 6.65 15.20
CA SER A 135 22.16 6.33 15.79
C SER A 135 22.59 7.35 16.85
N LEU A 136 22.43 8.65 16.57
CA LEU A 136 22.75 9.72 17.52
C LEU A 136 21.85 9.71 18.76
N LEU A 137 20.59 9.32 18.61
CA LEU A 137 19.64 9.13 19.71
C LEU A 137 19.86 7.82 20.48
N GLY A 138 20.85 7.01 20.08
CA GLY A 138 21.16 5.73 20.73
C GLY A 138 20.14 4.63 20.43
N VAL A 139 19.28 4.81 19.42
CA VAL A 139 18.36 3.78 18.93
C VAL A 139 19.21 2.72 18.22
N ARG A 140 19.38 1.57 18.86
CA ARG A 140 20.06 0.42 18.28
C ARG A 140 19.08 -0.24 17.30
N ALA A 141 19.46 -0.27 16.03
CA ALA A 141 18.75 -1.00 14.98
C ALA A 141 18.86 -2.51 15.20
#